data_AF-A0A7X8H7M1-F1
#
_entry.id   AF-A0A7X8H7M1-F1
#
_cell.length_a   1.000
_cell.length_b   1.000
_cell.length_c   1.000
_cell.angle_alpha   90.00
_cell.angle_beta   90.00
_cell.angle_gamma   90.00
#
_symmetry.space_group_name_H-M   'P 1'
#
loop_
_entity.id
_entity.type
_entity.pdbx_description
1 polymer ?
#
loop_
_entity_poly.entity_id
_entity_poly.type
_entity_poly.pdbx_seq_one_letter_code
_entity_poly.pdbx_strand_id
1 'polypeptide(L)' 'MKILEVDKTQPFVNNHNIDARRIYDYNGAQIIHMTLHPGESLKPHSTPVDVAFYILEGSGLI' A
#
# COMPACT_ATOMS: atom_id res chain seq x y z
N MET A 1 -0.69 -15.30 -15.59
CA MET A 1 -0.25 -15.30 -14.18
C MET A 1 1.03 -14.50 -14.09
N LYS A 2 1.09 -13.51 -13.19
CA LYS A 2 2.31 -12.74 -12.92
C LYS A 2 2.76 -13.07 -11.50
N ILE A 3 4.02 -13.44 -11.34
CA ILE A 3 4.66 -13.71 -10.04
C ILE A 3 5.72 -12.64 -9.85
N LEU A 4 5.80 -12.07 -8.65
CA LEU A 4 6.84 -11.13 -8.27
C LEU A 4 7.19 -11.31 -6.79
N GLU A 5 8.36 -10.83 -6.42
CA GLU A 5 8.81 -10.77 -5.04
C GLU A 5 8.62 -9.33 -4.53
N VAL A 6 7.87 -9.16 -3.43
CA VAL A 6 7.56 -7.85 -2.85
C VAL A 6 8.85 -7.11 -2.47
N ASP A 7 9.82 -7.83 -1.91
CA ASP A 7 11.11 -7.27 -1.47
C ASP A 7 11.95 -6.71 -2.61
N LYS A 8 11.76 -7.24 -3.83
CA LYS A 8 12.44 -6.77 -5.06
C LYS A 8 11.66 -5.67 -5.78
N THR A 9 10.45 -5.34 -5.34
CA THR A 9 9.62 -4.28 -5.93
C THR A 9 10.03 -2.94 -5.34
N GLN A 10 10.34 -1.97 -6.20
CA GLN A 10 10.72 -0.63 -5.74
C GLN A 10 9.51 0.12 -5.18
N PRO A 11 9.67 0.85 -4.07
CA PRO A 11 8.63 1.71 -3.55
C PRO A 11 8.39 2.90 -4.49
N PHE A 12 7.14 3.37 -4.53
CA PHE A 12 6.80 4.59 -5.27
C PHE A 12 6.66 5.78 -4.32
N VAL A 13 6.98 6.97 -4.83
CA VAL A 13 6.81 8.22 -4.08
C VAL A 13 5.32 8.48 -3.87
N ASN A 14 4.93 8.71 -2.63
CA ASN A 14 3.54 8.93 -2.23
C ASN A 14 3.42 10.07 -1.22
N ASN A 15 2.24 10.66 -1.12
CA ASN A 15 1.97 11.84 -0.26
C ASN A 15 1.97 11.53 1.25
N HIS A 16 2.07 10.25 1.61
CA HIS A 16 2.13 9.78 2.99
C HIS A 16 3.57 9.62 3.49
N ASN A 17 4.55 9.62 2.57
CA ASN A 17 5.97 9.43 2.89
C ASN A 17 6.24 8.09 3.62
N ILE A 18 5.62 7.01 3.13
CA ILE A 18 5.76 5.63 3.65
C ILE A 18 6.33 4.69 2.59
N ASP A 19 6.87 3.53 2.99
CA ASP A 19 7.20 2.46 2.05
C ASP A 19 5.90 1.84 1.51
N ALA A 20 5.59 2.15 0.25
CA ALA A 20 4.46 1.59 -0.48
C ALA A 20 4.92 1.06 -1.84
N ARG A 21 4.61 -0.20 -2.11
CA ARG A 21 5.05 -0.95 -3.30
C ARG A 21 3.84 -1.43 -4.06
N ARG A 22 3.72 -1.02 -5.32
CA ARG A 22 2.62 -1.48 -6.18
C ARG A 22 2.93 -2.86 -6.75
N ILE A 23 2.21 -3.87 -6.29
CA ILE A 23 2.42 -5.27 -6.69
C ILE A 23 1.40 -5.73 -7.75
N TYR A 24 0.33 -4.97 -7.94
CA TYR A 24 -0.63 -5.16 -9.03
C TYR A 24 -1.12 -3.79 -9.51
N ASP A 25 -1.11 -3.58 -10.82
CA ASP A 25 -1.56 -2.34 -11.48
C ASP A 25 -2.18 -2.66 -12.83
N TYR A 26 -3.51 -2.76 -12.86
CA TYR A 26 -4.29 -3.01 -14.08
C TYR A 26 -5.61 -2.24 -14.01
N ASN A 27 -6.31 -2.15 -15.13
CA ASN A 27 -7.50 -1.29 -15.30
C ASN A 27 -8.59 -1.45 -14.21
N GLY A 28 -8.72 -2.61 -13.58
CA GLY A 28 -9.80 -2.89 -12.62
C GLY A 28 -9.42 -2.73 -11.15
N ALA A 29 -8.13 -2.74 -10.81
CA ALA A 29 -7.71 -2.69 -9.41
C ALA A 29 -6.21 -2.40 -9.29
N GLN A 30 -5.84 -1.91 -8.11
CA GLN A 30 -4.46 -1.84 -7.66
C GLN A 30 -4.31 -2.62 -6.36
N ILE A 31 -3.17 -3.30 -6.20
CA ILE A 31 -2.77 -3.89 -4.92
C ILE A 31 -1.44 -3.25 -4.54
N ILE A 32 -1.44 -2.62 -3.37
CA ILE A 32 -0.28 -1.93 -2.80
C ILE A 32 0.10 -2.67 -1.52
N HIS A 33 1.33 -3.17 -1.48
CA HIS A 33 1.94 -3.66 -0.25
C HIS A 33 2.60 -2.48 0.45
N MET A 34 2.26 -2.24 1.70
CA MET A 34 2.73 -1.05 2.43
C MET A 34 3.20 -1.40 3.83
N THR A 35 4.22 -0.67 4.28
CA THR A 35 4.77 -0.78 5.63
C THR A 35 4.62 0.58 6.31
N LEU A 36 4.09 0.57 7.53
CA LEU A 36 4.04 1.74 8.40
C LEU A 36 5.02 1.51 9.55
N HIS A 37 6.09 2.30 9.57
CA HIS A 37 6.99 2.38 10.72
C HIS A 37 6.33 3.17 11.87
N PRO A 38 6.79 3.00 13.13
CA PRO A 38 6.28 3.78 14.25
C PRO A 38 6.29 5.29 13.96
N GLY A 39 5.12 5.92 14.07
CA GLY A 39 4.91 7.34 13.79
C GLY A 39 4.44 7.65 12.36
N GLU A 40 4.48 6.68 11.44
CA GLU A 40 3.93 6.82 10.09
C GLU A 40 2.42 6.55 10.08
N SER A 41 1.71 7.22 9.17
CA SER A 41 0.27 7.06 9.01
C SER A 41 -0.17 7.43 7.60
N LEU A 42 -1.33 6.92 7.21
CA LEU A 42 -2.03 7.43 6.05
C LEU A 42 -2.75 8.72 6.44
N LYS A 43 -2.21 9.84 5.95
CA LYS A 43 -2.89 11.15 6.03
C LYS A 43 -4.35 11.02 5.56
N PRO A 44 -5.34 11.53 6.33
CA PRO A 44 -6.75 11.46 5.95
C PRO A 44 -7.01 12.03 4.56
N HIS A 45 -7.73 11.29 3.72
CA HIS A 45 -8.12 11.70 2.38
C HIS A 45 -9.32 10.90 1.88
N SER A 46 -9.95 11.36 0.80
CA SER A 46 -11.02 10.66 0.11
C SER A 46 -10.58 10.25 -1.28
N THR A 47 -11.06 9.11 -1.77
CA THR A 47 -10.80 8.63 -3.14
C THR A 47 -12.11 8.25 -3.82
N PRO A 48 -12.21 8.29 -5.16
CA PRO A 48 -13.42 7.95 -5.89
C PRO A 48 -13.59 6.44 -6.10
N VAL A 49 -12.87 5.61 -5.34
CA VAL A 49 -12.85 4.14 -5.45
C VAL A 49 -12.99 3.52 -4.07
N ASP A 50 -13.47 2.28 -4.03
CA ASP A 50 -13.52 1.50 -2.80
C ASP A 50 -12.12 1.05 -2.39
N VAL A 51 -11.87 1.00 -1.08
CA VAL A 51 -10.58 0.60 -0.50
C VAL A 51 -10.82 -0.41 0.61
N ALA A 52 -10.00 -1.46 0.62
CA ALA A 52 -9.94 -2.42 1.72
C ALA A 52 -8.49 -2.55 2.22
N PHE A 53 -8.33 -2.65 3.53
CA PHE A 53 -7.05 -2.91 4.17
C PHE A 53 -7.01 -4.35 4.69
N TYR A 54 -5.92 -5.06 4.39
CA TYR A 54 -5.67 -6.39 4.92
C TYR A 54 -4.33 -6.38 5.65
N ILE A 55 -4.36 -6.64 6.96
CA ILE A 55 -3.18 -6.56 7.82
C ILE A 55 -2.42 -7.89 7.75
N LEU A 56 -1.19 -7.85 7.25
CA LEU A 56 -0.30 -9.03 7.20
C LEU A 56 0.46 -9.23 8.51
N GLU A 57 0.89 -8.14 9.14
CA GLU A 57 1.64 -8.13 10.40
C GLU A 57 1.34 -6.88 11.21
N GLY A 58 1.41 -7.00 12.54
CA GLY A 58 1.23 -5.88 13.46
C GLY A 58 -0.24 -5.49 13.66
N SER A 59 -0.44 -4.25 14.10
CA SER A 59 -1.76 -3.67 14.35
C SER A 59 -1.73 -2.17 14.03
N GLY A 60 -2.83 -1.64 13.53
CA GLY A 60 -3.02 -0.22 13.28
C GLY A 60 -4.41 0.24 13.71
N LEU A 61 -4.56 1.55 13.84
CA LEU A 61 -5.85 2.21 14.01
C LEU A 61 -6.27 2.79 12.66
N ILE A 62 -7.54 2.60 12.29
CA ILE A 62 -8.17 3.16 11.09
C ILE A 62 -8.96 4.41 11.48
#